data_AF-A0A3C0G7X6-F1
#
_entry.id   AF-A0A3C0G7X6-F1
#
_cell.length_a   1.000
_cell.length_b   1.000
_cell.length_c   1.000
_cell.angle_alpha   90.00
_cell.angle_beta   90.00
_cell.angle_gamma   90.00
#
_symmetry.space_group_name_H-M   'P 1'
#
loop_
_entity.id
_entity.type
_entity.pdbx_description
1 polymer ?
#
loop_
_entity_poly.entity_id
_entity_poly.type
_entity_poly.pdbx_seq_one_letter_code
_entity_poly.pdbx_strand_id
1 'polypeptide(L)' 'YYINTHDSVRSEFYPDDFVIFNSVVLPTQYFKDLGGFDCRFEVCPMAFVDFGARAQLDGIDVTL' A
#
# COMPACT_ATOMS: atom_id res chain seq x y z
N TYR A 1 7.00 -13.43 -18.95
CA TYR A 1 7.34 -12.07 -18.51
C TYR A 1 7.92 -12.16 -17.12
N TYR A 2 9.08 -11.56 -16.87
CA TYR A 2 9.65 -11.44 -15.53
C TYR A 2 9.40 -10.00 -15.07
N ILE A 3 8.70 -9.85 -13.94
CA ILE A 3 8.64 -8.57 -13.24
C ILE A 3 9.91 -8.52 -12.40
N ASN A 4 10.81 -7.57 -12.69
CA ASN A 4 12.01 -7.38 -11.89
C ASN A 4 11.62 -7.07 -10.45
N THR A 5 12.18 -7.82 -9.51
CA THR A 5 12.05 -7.52 -8.08
C THR A 5 13.14 -6.51 -7.70
N HIS A 6 12.77 -5.50 -6.93
CA HIS A 6 13.71 -4.58 -6.30
C HIS A 6 13.42 -4.59 -4.79
N ASP A 7 14.45 -4.37 -3.99
CA ASP A 7 14.23 -4.07 -2.58
C ASP A 7 13.42 -2.78 -2.47
N SER A 8 12.48 -2.75 -1.52
CA SER A 8 11.68 -1.54 -1.25
C SER A 8 12.61 -0.35 -1.06
N VAL A 9 12.44 0.72 -1.85
CA VAL A 9 13.19 1.97 -1.64
C VAL A 9 12.78 2.56 -0.30
N ARG A 10 13.74 2.65 0.63
CA ARG A 10 13.53 3.21 1.98
C ARG A 10 14.42 4.41 2.20
N SER A 11 13.91 5.39 2.93
CA SER A 11 14.70 6.52 3.41
C SER A 11 15.31 6.14 4.76
N GLU A 12 16.61 6.38 4.93
CA GLU A 12 17.28 6.22 6.23
C GLU A 12 16.84 7.27 7.27
N PHE A 13 16.16 8.34 6.81
CA PHE A 13 15.77 9.48 7.63
C PHE A 13 14.34 9.40 8.18
N TYR A 14 13.55 8.42 7.74
CA TYR A 14 12.16 8.28 8.16
C TYR A 14 11.93 6.94 8.86
N PRO A 15 11.18 6.91 9.98
CA PRO A 15 10.82 5.67 10.63
C PRO A 15 9.89 4.82 9.76
N ASP A 16 10.02 3.50 9.87
CA ASP A 16 9.25 2.49 9.10
C ASP A 16 7.77 2.38 9.51
N ASP A 17 7.29 3.32 10.32
CA ASP A 17 5.96 3.31 10.92
C ASP A 17 4.86 3.55 9.90
N PHE A 18 5.18 4.19 8.76
CA PHE A 18 4.20 4.57 7.74
C PHE A 18 4.62 4.16 6.34
N VAL A 19 3.63 3.69 5.57
CA VAL A 19 3.75 3.56 4.12
C VAL A 19 3.05 4.75 3.47
N ILE A 20 3.71 5.33 2.47
CA ILE A 20 3.21 6.45 1.70
C ILE A 20 3.13 6.00 0.25
N PHE A 21 1.95 6.13 -0.35
CA PHE A 21 1.77 5.93 -1.78
C PHE A 21 0.72 6.89 -2.30
N ASN A 22 1.03 7.52 -3.43
CA ASN A 22 0.21 8.55 -4.05
C ASN A 22 -0.17 9.67 -3.06
N SER A 23 -1.41 9.67 -2.53
CA SER A 23 -1.92 10.66 -1.58
C SER A 23 -2.37 10.04 -0.25
N VAL A 24 -1.94 8.81 0.06
CA VAL A 24 -2.30 8.09 1.28
C VAL A 24 -1.08 7.95 2.17
N VAL A 25 -1.28 8.20 3.46
CA VAL A 25 -0.33 7.89 4.53
C VAL A 25 -1.04 6.96 5.50
N LEU A 26 -0.48 5.78 5.75
CA LEU A 26 -1.09 4.80 6.65
C LEU A 26 -0.04 4.01 7.42
N PRO A 27 -0.38 3.49 8.62
CA PRO A 27 0.55 2.67 9.39
C PRO A 27 1.01 1.46 8.59
N THR A 28 2.32 1.23 8.51
CA THR A 28 2.91 0.11 7.75
C THR A 28 2.36 -1.24 8.21
N GLN A 29 2.07 -1.38 9.51
CA GLN A 29 1.50 -2.62 10.04
C GLN A 29 0.08 -2.84 9.51
N TYR A 30 -0.77 -1.81 9.51
CA TYR A 30 -2.12 -1.89 8.95
C TYR A 30 -2.11 -2.28 7.46
N PHE A 31 -1.18 -1.70 6.67
CA PHE A 31 -0.99 -2.10 5.26
C PHE A 31 -0.77 -3.61 5.12
N LYS A 32 0.12 -4.16 5.95
CA LYS A 32 0.52 -5.57 5.93
C LYS A 32 -0.60 -6.46 6.41
N ASP A 33 -1.31 -6.07 7.47
CA ASP A 33 -2.42 -6.82 8.05
C ASP A 33 -3.58 -6.96 7.05
N LEU A 34 -3.84 -5.91 6.26
CA LEU A 34 -4.85 -5.96 5.20
C LEU A 34 -4.40 -6.76 3.96
N GLY A 35 -3.12 -7.18 3.89
CA GLY A 35 -2.56 -7.99 2.81
C GLY A 35 -1.82 -7.22 1.72
N GLY A 36 -1.59 -5.92 1.90
CA GLY A 36 -0.85 -5.07 0.97
C GLY A 36 -1.49 -4.99 -0.43
N PHE A 37 -0.67 -4.67 -1.44
CA PHE A 37 -1.12 -4.64 -2.84
C PHE A 37 -1.14 -6.03 -3.46
N ASP A 38 -2.18 -6.30 -4.25
CA ASP A 38 -2.24 -7.51 -5.06
C ASP A 38 -1.29 -7.38 -6.27
N CYS A 39 -0.16 -8.10 -6.19
CA CYS A 39 0.87 -8.13 -7.23
C CYS A 39 0.44 -8.86 -8.51
N ARG A 40 -0.78 -9.42 -8.59
CA ARG A 40 -1.34 -9.97 -9.84
C ARG A 40 -1.77 -8.88 -10.82
N PHE A 41 -2.02 -7.66 -10.33
CA PHE A 41 -2.31 -6.53 -11.20
C PHE A 41 -1.02 -6.02 -11.86
N GLU A 42 -1.03 -5.95 -13.19
CA GLU A 42 0.09 -5.40 -13.96
C GLU A 42 0.15 -3.86 -13.89
N VAL A 43 -0.95 -3.21 -13.53
CA VAL A 43 -1.09 -1.74 -13.51
C VAL A 43 -1.39 -1.22 -12.10
N CYS A 44 -0.59 -0.24 -11.70
CA CYS A 44 -0.63 0.44 -10.41
C CYS A 44 -2.03 0.95 -9.99
N PRO A 45 -2.86 1.56 -10.87
CA PRO A 45 -4.18 2.06 -10.49
C PRO A 45 -5.14 0.97 -9.99
N MET A 46 -5.06 -0.24 -10.54
CA MET A 46 -5.96 -1.34 -10.16
C MET A 46 -5.63 -1.86 -8.76
N ALA A 47 -4.34 -1.98 -8.43
CA ALA A 47 -3.91 -2.37 -7.09
C ALA A 47 -4.33 -1.35 -6.02
N PHE A 48 -4.33 -0.06 -6.36
CA PHE A 48 -4.78 1.00 -5.44
C PHE A 48 -6.29 0.95 -5.18
N VAL A 49 -7.10 0.76 -6.22
CA VAL A 49 -8.56 0.66 -6.09
C VAL A 49 -8.96 -0.59 -5.32
N ASP A 50 -8.33 -1.73 -5.59
CA ASP A 50 -8.55 -2.98 -4.85
C ASP A 50 -8.23 -2.82 -3.35
N PHE A 51 -7.05 -2.28 -3.03
CA PHE A 51 -6.66 -2.02 -1.65
C PHE A 51 -7.62 -1.04 -0.97
N GLY A 52 -8.00 0.04 -1.67
CA GLY A 52 -8.95 1.03 -1.16
C GLY A 52 -10.31 0.42 -0.82
N ALA A 53 -10.83 -0.46 -1.69
CA ALA A 53 -12.10 -1.16 -1.43
C ALA A 53 -12.00 -2.09 -0.21
N ARG A 54 -10.90 -2.83 -0.07
CA ARG A 54 -10.67 -3.66 1.13
C ARG A 54 -10.56 -2.82 2.40
N ALA A 55 -9.86 -1.70 2.34
CA ALA A 55 -9.67 -0.83 3.49
C ALA A 55 -11.01 -0.19 3.92
N GLN A 56 -11.84 0.22 2.95
CA GLN A 56 -13.20 0.70 3.23
C GLN A 56 -14.08 -0.37 3.87
N LEU A 57 -14.00 -1.62 3.40
CA LEU A 57 -14.76 -2.74 3.97
C LEU A 57 -14.28 -3.12 5.38
N ASP A 58 -13.00 -2.91 5.69
CA ASP A 58 -12.45 -3.04 7.04
C ASP A 58 -12.94 -1.95 7.99
N GLY A 59 -13.52 -0.87 7.44
CA GLY A 59 -14.08 0.24 8.21
C GLY A 59 -13.10 1.37 8.48
N ILE A 60 -12.05 1.51 7.66
CA ILE A 60 -11.12 2.64 7.81
C ILE A 60 -11.86 3.97 7.61
N ASP A 61 -11.60 4.91 8.51
CA ASP A 61 -12.03 6.29 8.35
C ASP A 61 -11.08 6.99 7.35
N VAL A 62 -11.62 7.36 6.20
CA VAL A 62 -10.89 8.05 5.11
C VAL A 62 -11.06 9.57 5.16
N THR A 63 -11.59 10.11 6.26
CA THR A 63 -11.80 11.55 6.38
C THR A 63 -10.46 12.28 6.53
N LEU A 64 -10.23 13.26 5.66
CA LEU A 64 -9.09 14.17 5.67
C LEU A 64 -9.17 15.18 6.83
#